data_AF-A0A2H5W972-F1
#
_entry.id   AF-A0A2H5W972-F1
#
_cell.length_a   1.000
_cell.length_b   1.000
_cell.length_c   1.000
_cell.angle_alpha   90.00
_cell.angle_beta   90.00
_cell.angle_gamma   90.00
#
_symmetry.space_group_name_H-M   'P 1'
#
loop_
_entity.id
_entity.type
_entity.pdbx_description
1 polymer ?
#
loop_
_entity_poly.entity_id
_entity_poly.type
_entity_poly.pdbx_seq_one_letter_code
_entity_poly.pdbx_strand_id
1 'polypeptide(L)'
;MALGTLSGLTLEGTWREDPTVCPHCGRAAWPVPQNITLISHVREAEWPRVKALTDRFKGFRFCPHLRCPVVYFHRDADLVVVEAEVRTRVGYKVDAPPIPVCYCIGVLAETIREEIVVKGCCDSLQDIQRYTGARTGKWCHITNPSGRCCGPMVQRVIEAALRERVEAGLAEEARRLAEQIPADGVGEAPDIPADTCCRLTGR
;
A
#
# COMPACT_ATOMS: atom_id res chain seq x y z
N MET A 1 14.29 -60.37 9.56
CA MET A 1 14.92 -60.51 8.23
C MET A 1 13.81 -60.46 7.20
N ALA A 2 13.67 -59.54 6.26
CA ALA A 2 14.49 -58.48 5.66
C ALA A 2 13.56 -57.25 5.41
N LEU A 3 13.91 -56.00 5.73
CA LEU A 3 14.69 -54.99 4.98
C LEU A 3 14.19 -54.64 3.55
N GLY A 4 13.63 -53.41 3.43
CA GLY A 4 13.71 -52.49 2.27
C GLY A 4 12.56 -52.54 1.23
N THR A 5 12.07 -51.47 0.61
CA THR A 5 12.31 -50.00 0.65
C THR A 5 11.16 -49.26 -0.08
N LEU A 6 10.74 -48.12 0.48
CA LEU A 6 10.32 -46.84 -0.15
C LEU A 6 9.54 -46.83 -1.47
N SER A 7 8.30 -46.32 -1.44
CA SER A 7 7.85 -45.13 -2.21
C SER A 7 6.34 -44.97 -2.08
N GLY A 8 5.88 -43.78 -1.71
CA GLY A 8 4.45 -43.47 -1.68
C GLY A 8 4.05 -42.54 -0.54
N LEU A 9 4.77 -41.43 -0.33
CA LEU A 9 4.16 -40.27 0.30
C LEU A 9 3.11 -39.74 -0.67
N THR A 10 1.87 -40.22 -0.57
CA THR A 10 0.73 -39.46 -1.06
C THR A 10 0.56 -38.30 -0.09
N LEU A 11 1.26 -37.20 -0.37
CA LEU A 11 0.87 -35.88 0.10
C LEU A 11 -0.46 -35.54 -0.57
N GLU A 12 -1.55 -36.15 -0.09
CA GLU A 12 -2.89 -35.59 -0.24
C GLU A 12 -2.99 -34.40 0.72
N GLY A 13 -2.18 -33.38 0.41
CA GLY A 13 -2.39 -32.05 0.91
C GLY A 13 -3.72 -31.60 0.33
N THR A 14 -4.77 -31.74 1.12
CA THR A 14 -5.97 -30.93 0.92
C THR A 14 -5.53 -29.48 1.10
N TRP A 15 -5.13 -28.83 0.01
CA TRP A 15 -5.07 -27.38 -0.05
C TRP A 15 -6.49 -26.91 0.23
N ARG A 16 -6.81 -26.62 1.50
CA ARG A 16 -7.95 -25.77 1.81
C ARG A 16 -7.52 -24.38 1.38
N GLU A 17 -7.75 -24.10 0.10
CA GLU A 17 -7.42 -22.85 -0.54
C GLU A 17 -8.14 -21.73 0.19
N ASP A 18 -7.36 -20.86 0.84
CA ASP A 18 -7.91 -19.75 1.62
C ASP A 18 -8.63 -18.79 0.64
N PRO A 19 -9.96 -18.60 0.75
CA PRO A 19 -10.66 -17.67 -0.11
C PRO A 19 -10.14 -16.24 0.06
N THR A 20 -9.32 -15.95 1.09
CA THR A 20 -8.76 -14.63 1.37
C THR A 20 -7.57 -14.21 0.54
N VAL A 21 -7.01 -15.08 -0.30
CA VAL A 21 -5.92 -14.70 -1.20
C VAL A 21 -6.40 -14.54 -2.64
N CYS A 22 -5.75 -13.63 -3.37
CA CYS A 22 -5.95 -13.47 -4.80
C CYS A 22 -5.40 -14.67 -5.56
N PRO A 23 -6.19 -15.32 -6.45
CA PRO A 23 -5.75 -16.50 -7.18
C PRO A 23 -4.59 -16.21 -8.16
N HIS A 24 -4.40 -14.95 -8.57
CA HIS A 24 -3.31 -14.56 -9.48
C HIS A 24 -1.99 -14.29 -8.75
N CYS A 25 -2.00 -13.55 -7.63
CA CYS A 25 -0.77 -13.08 -6.98
C CYS A 25 -0.50 -13.69 -5.60
N GLY A 26 -1.40 -14.53 -5.08
CA GLY A 26 -1.27 -15.19 -3.78
C GLY A 26 -1.34 -14.25 -2.57
N ARG A 27 -1.56 -12.95 -2.75
CA ARG A 27 -1.63 -11.98 -1.66
C ARG A 27 -3.03 -11.82 -1.10
N ALA A 28 -3.11 -11.41 0.17
CA ALA A 28 -4.36 -11.11 0.84
C ALA A 28 -5.24 -10.13 0.04
N ALA A 29 -6.52 -10.44 -0.03
CA ALA A 29 -7.55 -9.72 -0.74
C ALA A 29 -8.71 -9.38 0.20
N TRP A 30 -9.39 -8.27 -0.07
CA TRP A 30 -10.43 -7.75 0.80
C TRP A 30 -11.81 -8.13 0.30
N PRO A 31 -12.75 -8.56 1.16
CA PRO A 31 -14.13 -8.75 0.72
C PRO A 31 -14.70 -7.43 0.22
N VAL A 32 -15.39 -7.47 -0.91
CA VAL A 32 -16.18 -6.33 -1.39
C VAL A 32 -17.52 -6.36 -0.64
N PRO A 33 -17.85 -5.34 0.18
CA PRO A 33 -18.99 -5.45 1.09
C PRO A 33 -20.36 -5.46 0.39
N GLN A 34 -20.48 -4.83 -0.79
CA GLN A 34 -21.74 -4.67 -1.49
C GLN A 34 -21.55 -4.82 -3.00
N ASN A 35 -22.48 -5.51 -3.67
CA ASN A 35 -22.44 -5.70 -5.13
C ASN A 35 -22.48 -4.40 -5.92
N ILE A 36 -23.09 -3.34 -5.37
CA ILE A 36 -23.16 -2.05 -6.04
C ILE A 36 -21.76 -1.50 -6.36
N THR A 37 -20.73 -1.84 -5.57
CA THR A 37 -19.33 -1.51 -5.88
C THR A 37 -18.93 -2.04 -7.26
N LEU A 38 -19.25 -3.29 -7.58
CA LEU A 38 -18.88 -3.90 -8.86
C LEU A 38 -19.58 -3.17 -10.00
N ILE A 39 -20.90 -2.96 -9.90
CA ILE A 39 -21.68 -2.26 -10.93
C ILE A 39 -21.21 -0.81 -11.11
N SER A 40 -20.75 -0.16 -10.05
CA SER A 40 -20.20 1.20 -10.12
C SER A 40 -18.85 1.30 -10.84
N HIS A 41 -18.03 0.25 -10.82
CA HIS A 41 -16.63 0.34 -11.24
C HIS A 41 -16.26 -0.53 -12.43
N VAL A 42 -16.98 -1.62 -12.65
CA VAL A 42 -16.77 -2.51 -13.79
C VAL A 42 -17.41 -1.90 -15.04
N ARG A 43 -16.73 -2.01 -16.19
CA ARG A 43 -17.25 -1.57 -17.49
C ARG A 43 -18.57 -2.27 -17.81
N GLU A 44 -19.44 -1.56 -18.49
CA GLU A 44 -20.78 -2.02 -18.84
C GLU A 44 -20.76 -3.34 -19.64
N ALA A 45 -19.75 -3.51 -20.50
CA ALA A 45 -19.54 -4.72 -21.29
C ALA A 45 -19.41 -6.00 -20.43
N GLU A 46 -18.89 -5.88 -19.21
CA GLU A 46 -18.67 -7.01 -18.30
C GLU A 46 -19.82 -7.24 -17.33
N TRP A 47 -20.83 -6.37 -17.32
CA TRP A 47 -21.99 -6.49 -16.43
C TRP A 47 -22.73 -7.83 -16.54
N PRO A 48 -22.90 -8.47 -17.73
CA PRO A 48 -23.55 -9.78 -17.80
C PRO A 48 -22.83 -10.84 -16.97
N ARG A 49 -21.49 -10.89 -17.03
CA ARG A 49 -20.65 -11.85 -16.28
C ARG A 49 -20.76 -11.60 -14.78
N VAL A 50 -20.72 -10.35 -14.36
CA VAL A 50 -20.79 -9.98 -12.93
C VAL A 50 -22.20 -10.18 -12.37
N LYS A 51 -23.25 -9.73 -13.08
CA LYS A 51 -24.65 -9.80 -12.63
C LYS A 51 -25.15 -11.23 -12.49
N ALA A 52 -24.65 -12.16 -13.31
CA ALA A 52 -24.94 -13.59 -13.17
C ALA A 52 -24.59 -14.17 -11.78
N LEU A 53 -23.67 -13.52 -11.05
CA LEU A 53 -23.26 -13.92 -9.69
C LEU A 53 -23.91 -13.08 -8.58
N THR A 54 -24.68 -12.04 -8.93
CA THR A 54 -25.19 -11.07 -7.95
C THR A 54 -26.37 -11.55 -7.12
N ASP A 55 -27.06 -12.62 -7.53
CA ASP A 55 -28.23 -13.18 -6.84
C ASP A 55 -27.92 -13.66 -5.40
N ARG A 56 -26.63 -13.88 -5.05
CA ARG A 56 -26.19 -14.28 -3.70
C ARG A 56 -25.43 -13.21 -2.91
N PHE A 57 -25.29 -11.99 -3.45
CA PHE A 57 -24.79 -10.80 -2.75
C PHE A 57 -23.42 -10.89 -2.04
N LYS A 58 -22.64 -11.95 -2.26
CA LYS A 58 -21.44 -12.27 -1.46
C LYS A 58 -20.40 -13.00 -2.33
N GLY A 59 -19.14 -12.92 -1.92
CA GLY A 59 -18.06 -13.74 -2.48
C GLY A 59 -17.03 -12.97 -3.31
N PHE A 60 -17.39 -11.78 -3.83
CA PHE A 60 -16.44 -10.92 -4.50
C PHE A 60 -15.37 -10.38 -3.56
N ARG A 61 -14.14 -10.37 -4.05
CA ARG A 61 -12.97 -9.83 -3.35
C ARG A 61 -12.19 -8.88 -4.24
N PHE A 62 -11.59 -7.88 -3.61
CA PHE A 62 -10.75 -6.87 -4.21
C PHE A 62 -9.27 -7.19 -3.91
N CYS A 63 -8.42 -7.19 -4.94
CA CYS A 63 -6.97 -7.34 -4.78
C CYS A 63 -6.31 -5.95 -4.68
N PRO A 64 -5.75 -5.55 -3.52
CA PRO A 64 -5.13 -4.23 -3.34
C PRO A 64 -3.66 -4.16 -3.82
N HIS A 65 -3.13 -5.23 -4.42
CA HIS A 65 -1.72 -5.28 -4.78
C HIS A 65 -1.42 -4.52 -6.07
N LEU A 66 -0.50 -3.56 -6.01
CA LEU A 66 -0.12 -2.67 -7.10
C LEU A 66 0.25 -3.40 -8.39
N ARG A 67 1.10 -4.42 -8.33
CA ARG A 67 1.60 -5.13 -9.52
C ARG A 67 0.70 -6.29 -9.98
N CYS A 68 -0.48 -6.46 -9.38
CA CYS A 68 -1.41 -7.52 -9.77
C CYS A 68 -2.46 -6.92 -10.72
N PRO A 69 -2.65 -7.44 -11.94
CA PRO A 69 -3.63 -6.92 -12.89
C PRO A 69 -5.08 -7.18 -12.43
N VAL A 70 -5.29 -8.16 -11.54
CA VAL A 70 -6.61 -8.47 -10.99
C VAL A 70 -7.08 -7.35 -10.07
N VAL A 71 -8.26 -6.81 -10.33
CA VAL A 71 -8.96 -5.88 -9.43
C VAL A 71 -9.97 -6.64 -8.58
N TYR A 72 -10.86 -7.40 -9.21
CA TYR A 72 -11.87 -8.20 -8.51
C TYR A 72 -11.76 -9.68 -8.88
N PHE A 73 -12.20 -10.54 -7.98
CA PHE A 73 -12.40 -11.95 -8.29
C PHE A 73 -13.52 -12.55 -7.43
N HIS A 74 -14.11 -13.62 -7.93
CA HIS A 74 -15.07 -14.47 -7.23
C HIS A 74 -14.61 -15.93 -7.38
N ARG A 75 -14.09 -16.50 -6.29
CA ARG A 75 -13.39 -17.80 -6.33
C ARG A 75 -14.32 -18.95 -6.70
N ASP A 76 -15.48 -19.04 -6.05
CA ASP A 76 -16.40 -20.17 -6.26
C ASP A 76 -17.05 -20.19 -7.65
N ALA A 77 -16.92 -19.09 -8.40
CA ALA A 77 -17.48 -18.93 -9.73
C ALA A 77 -16.40 -18.82 -10.81
N ASP A 78 -15.13 -19.02 -10.42
CA ASP A 78 -13.94 -18.87 -11.27
C ASP A 78 -13.97 -17.58 -12.12
N LEU A 79 -14.42 -16.47 -11.52
CA LEU A 79 -14.56 -15.19 -12.20
C LEU A 79 -13.45 -14.24 -11.74
N VAL A 80 -12.77 -13.63 -12.70
CA VAL A 80 -11.76 -12.58 -12.49
C VAL A 80 -12.14 -11.36 -13.29
N VAL A 81 -11.92 -10.18 -12.70
CA VAL A 81 -12.00 -8.87 -13.36
C VAL A 81 -10.64 -8.19 -13.25
N VAL A 82 -10.02 -7.89 -14.38
CA VAL A 82 -8.72 -7.22 -14.47
C VAL A 82 -8.88 -5.70 -14.62
N GLU A 83 -7.80 -4.95 -14.44
CA GLU A 83 -7.80 -3.49 -14.48
C GLU A 83 -8.36 -2.92 -15.79
N ALA A 84 -8.07 -3.57 -16.93
CA ALA A 84 -8.60 -3.17 -18.23
C ALA A 84 -10.13 -3.24 -18.34
N GLU A 85 -10.77 -4.09 -17.54
CA GLU A 85 -12.23 -4.31 -17.47
C GLU A 85 -12.91 -3.36 -16.48
N VAL A 86 -12.14 -2.54 -15.75
CA VAL A 86 -12.63 -1.56 -14.77
C VAL A 86 -12.62 -0.16 -15.43
N ARG A 87 -13.72 0.59 -15.30
CA ARG A 87 -13.83 1.97 -15.83
C ARG A 87 -13.23 3.01 -14.89
N THR A 88 -13.13 2.69 -13.59
CA THR A 88 -12.58 3.59 -12.58
C THR A 88 -11.08 3.37 -12.43
N ARG A 89 -10.29 4.45 -12.48
CA ARG A 89 -8.86 4.41 -12.14
C ARG A 89 -8.68 3.98 -10.68
N VAL A 90 -8.04 2.84 -10.45
CA VAL A 90 -7.93 2.23 -9.11
C VAL A 90 -6.63 2.70 -8.44
N GLY A 91 -6.72 3.49 -7.37
CA GLY A 91 -5.57 4.07 -6.67
C GLY A 91 -4.56 3.03 -6.18
N TYR A 92 -5.03 1.85 -5.78
CA TYR A 92 -4.16 0.73 -5.39
C TYR A 92 -3.38 0.10 -6.56
N LYS A 93 -3.72 0.44 -7.80
CA LYS A 93 -3.18 -0.14 -9.04
C LYS A 93 -2.34 0.85 -9.85
N VAL A 94 -2.24 2.09 -9.40
CA VAL A 94 -1.48 3.14 -10.09
C VAL A 94 -0.39 3.68 -9.19
N ASP A 95 0.80 3.88 -9.76
CA ASP A 95 1.97 4.46 -9.13
C ASP A 95 2.38 5.80 -9.76
N ALA A 96 1.64 6.25 -10.78
CA ALA A 96 1.82 7.54 -11.43
C ALA A 96 0.58 8.44 -11.26
N PRO A 97 0.78 9.76 -11.03
CA PRO A 97 -0.29 10.73 -10.92
C PRO A 97 -1.26 10.73 -12.13
N PRO A 98 -2.55 11.03 -11.91
CA PRO A 98 -3.18 11.22 -10.59
C PRO A 98 -3.42 9.88 -9.89
N ILE A 99 -3.12 9.79 -8.60
CA ILE A 99 -3.38 8.60 -7.77
C ILE A 99 -4.60 8.85 -6.88
N PRO A 100 -5.80 8.31 -7.19
CA PRO A 100 -6.98 8.55 -6.38
C PRO A 100 -6.89 7.88 -5.00
N VAL A 101 -7.22 8.63 -3.94
CA VAL A 101 -7.17 8.12 -2.56
C VAL A 101 -8.56 8.12 -1.93
N CYS A 102 -9.22 9.27 -1.84
CA CYS A 102 -10.57 9.40 -1.29
C CYS A 102 -11.58 9.64 -2.40
N TYR A 103 -12.20 8.59 -2.90
CA TYR A 103 -13.16 8.68 -4.00
C TYR A 103 -14.46 9.41 -3.67
N CYS A 104 -14.90 9.42 -2.41
CA CYS A 104 -16.09 10.17 -2.01
C CYS A 104 -15.91 11.69 -2.16
N ILE A 105 -14.69 12.16 -1.94
CA ILE A 105 -14.37 13.60 -1.84
C ILE A 105 -13.55 14.07 -3.04
N GLY A 106 -12.85 13.17 -3.74
CA GLY A 106 -11.95 13.48 -4.85
C GLY A 106 -10.51 13.77 -4.43
N VAL A 107 -10.06 13.30 -3.26
CA VAL A 107 -8.69 13.55 -2.78
C VAL A 107 -7.70 12.62 -3.48
N LEU A 108 -6.60 13.20 -3.98
CA LEU A 108 -5.50 12.52 -4.63
C LEU A 108 -4.29 12.36 -3.68
N ALA A 109 -3.40 11.41 -3.98
CA ALA A 109 -2.20 11.20 -3.18
C ALA A 109 -1.25 12.42 -3.24
N GLU A 110 -1.20 13.08 -4.40
CA GLU A 110 -0.36 14.26 -4.63
C GLU A 110 -0.82 15.44 -3.77
N THR A 111 -2.14 15.61 -3.57
CA THR A 111 -2.70 16.61 -2.66
C THR A 111 -2.25 16.37 -1.22
N ILE A 112 -2.34 15.14 -0.73
CA ILE A 112 -1.90 14.79 0.64
C ILE A 112 -0.39 15.02 0.78
N ARG A 113 0.40 14.60 -0.23
CA ARG A 113 1.85 14.81 -0.24
C ARG A 113 2.19 16.30 -0.21
N GLU A 114 1.50 17.14 -0.97
CA GLU A 114 1.74 18.59 -1.00
C GLU A 114 1.53 19.23 0.38
N GLU A 115 0.44 18.91 1.08
CA GLU A 115 0.18 19.41 2.43
C GLU A 115 1.28 19.01 3.44
N ILE A 116 1.83 17.80 3.31
CA ILE A 116 2.84 17.27 4.25
C ILE A 116 4.25 17.75 3.90
N VAL A 117 4.68 17.56 2.65
CA VAL A 117 6.08 17.71 2.22
C VAL A 117 6.37 19.15 1.81
N VAL A 118 5.46 19.80 1.08
CA VAL A 118 5.70 21.13 0.51
C VAL A 118 5.24 22.22 1.48
N LYS A 119 4.01 22.12 1.99
CA LYS A 119 3.44 23.11 2.90
C LYS A 119 3.87 22.90 4.34
N GLY A 120 4.21 21.66 4.72
CA GLY A 120 4.62 21.33 6.09
C GLY A 120 3.53 21.52 7.14
N CYS A 121 2.27 21.68 6.75
CA CYS A 121 1.18 22.06 7.66
C CYS A 121 0.42 20.86 8.25
N CYS A 122 0.68 19.65 7.74
CA CYS A 122 0.04 18.42 8.18
C CYS A 122 1.09 17.39 8.61
N ASP A 123 0.81 16.67 9.68
CA ASP A 123 1.57 15.47 10.07
C ASP A 123 0.70 14.34 10.62
N SER A 124 -0.61 14.59 10.74
CA SER A 124 -1.56 13.63 11.26
C SER A 124 -2.70 13.35 10.29
N LEU A 125 -3.41 12.25 10.56
CA LEU A 125 -4.67 11.94 9.90
C LEU A 125 -5.73 13.02 10.15
N GLN A 126 -5.77 13.62 11.35
CA GLN A 126 -6.73 14.69 11.66
C GLN A 126 -6.48 15.93 10.80
N ASP A 127 -5.22 16.32 10.60
CA ASP A 127 -4.88 17.48 9.76
C ASP A 127 -5.28 17.22 8.31
N ILE A 128 -4.88 16.06 7.77
CA ILE A 128 -5.25 15.71 6.40
C ILE A 128 -6.76 15.64 6.22
N GLN A 129 -7.49 15.09 7.17
CA GLN A 129 -8.95 15.09 7.12
C GLN A 129 -9.51 16.53 7.17
N ARG A 130 -8.94 17.41 8.00
CA ARG A 130 -9.36 18.81 8.12
C ARG A 130 -9.12 19.60 6.83
N TYR A 131 -7.94 19.47 6.22
CA TYR A 131 -7.55 20.26 5.05
C TYR A 131 -8.09 19.72 3.73
N THR A 132 -8.13 18.40 3.57
CA THR A 132 -8.56 17.77 2.30
C THR A 132 -10.00 17.27 2.31
N GLY A 133 -10.61 17.15 3.49
CA GLY A 133 -11.90 16.49 3.66
C GLY A 133 -11.85 14.96 3.52
N ALA A 134 -10.69 14.34 3.27
CA ALA A 134 -10.58 12.90 3.15
C ALA A 134 -11.24 12.17 4.35
N ARG A 135 -11.90 11.03 4.08
CA ARG A 135 -12.66 10.22 5.05
C ARG A 135 -13.95 10.85 5.62
N THR A 136 -14.37 12.03 5.18
CA THR A 136 -15.66 12.63 5.63
C THR A 136 -16.87 12.12 4.83
N GLY A 137 -16.66 11.58 3.63
CA GLY A 137 -17.73 11.07 2.77
C GLY A 137 -18.28 9.69 3.19
N LYS A 138 -19.53 9.40 2.82
CA LYS A 138 -20.29 8.21 3.26
C LYS A 138 -20.59 7.17 2.17
N TRP A 139 -20.30 7.49 0.91
CA TRP A 139 -20.66 6.69 -0.26
C TRP A 139 -19.56 5.72 -0.73
N CYS A 140 -18.70 5.26 0.19
CA CYS A 140 -17.51 4.46 -0.15
C CYS A 140 -17.84 3.16 -0.88
N HIS A 141 -19.00 2.56 -0.61
CA HIS A 141 -19.48 1.34 -1.25
C HIS A 141 -19.88 1.57 -2.73
N ILE A 142 -20.07 2.82 -3.16
CA ILE A 142 -20.40 3.20 -4.54
C ILE A 142 -19.20 3.82 -5.24
N THR A 143 -18.45 4.68 -4.56
CA THR A 143 -17.42 5.53 -5.18
C THR A 143 -16.02 4.93 -5.11
N ASN A 144 -15.72 4.11 -4.10
CA ASN A 144 -14.39 3.52 -3.94
C ASN A 144 -14.37 2.11 -4.55
N PRO A 145 -13.45 1.80 -5.49
CA PRO A 145 -13.32 0.47 -6.07
C PRO A 145 -13.16 -0.66 -5.06
N SER A 146 -12.60 -0.41 -3.88
CA SER A 146 -12.51 -1.43 -2.82
C SER A 146 -13.85 -1.71 -2.11
N GLY A 147 -14.86 -0.87 -2.32
CA GLY A 147 -16.12 -0.85 -1.58
C GLY A 147 -15.98 -0.42 -0.12
N ARG A 148 -14.80 0.08 0.29
CA ARG A 148 -14.41 0.37 1.67
C ARG A 148 -14.00 1.82 1.86
N CYS A 149 -14.01 2.27 3.11
CA CYS A 149 -13.50 3.60 3.45
C CYS A 149 -12.01 3.71 3.09
N CYS A 150 -11.62 4.87 2.55
CA CYS A 150 -10.27 5.17 2.09
C CYS A 150 -9.19 5.25 3.20
N GLY A 151 -9.57 5.09 4.48
CA GLY A 151 -8.67 5.24 5.63
C GLY A 151 -7.31 4.54 5.48
N PRO A 152 -7.24 3.25 5.10
CA PRO A 152 -5.96 2.57 4.90
C PRO A 152 -5.09 3.19 3.80
N MET A 153 -5.70 3.66 2.70
CA MET A 153 -4.97 4.33 1.61
C MET A 153 -4.46 5.70 2.07
N VAL A 154 -5.31 6.47 2.77
CA VAL A 154 -4.93 7.78 3.34
C VAL A 154 -3.74 7.62 4.29
N GLN A 155 -3.82 6.68 5.22
CA GLN A 155 -2.75 6.40 6.19
C GLN A 155 -1.44 6.04 5.48
N ARG A 156 -1.51 5.16 4.46
CA ARG A 156 -0.35 4.78 3.65
C ARG A 156 0.33 5.97 2.97
N VAL A 157 -0.46 6.89 2.42
CA VAL A 157 0.06 8.09 1.74
C VAL A 157 0.66 9.07 2.75
N ILE A 158 0.02 9.27 3.91
CA ILE A 158 0.58 10.08 5.00
C ILE A 158 1.94 9.56 5.43
N GLU A 159 2.05 8.27 5.70
CA GLU A 159 3.31 7.64 6.12
C GLU A 159 4.40 7.75 5.06
N ALA A 160 4.05 7.61 3.77
CA ALA A 160 4.99 7.79 2.68
C ALA A 160 5.49 9.24 2.58
N ALA A 161 4.58 10.21 2.65
CA ALA A 161 4.92 11.64 2.60
C ALA A 161 5.74 12.10 3.81
N LEU A 162 5.45 11.58 5.01
CA LEU A 162 6.24 11.88 6.21
C LEU A 162 7.66 11.33 6.10
N ARG A 163 7.83 10.10 5.60
CA ARG A 163 9.17 9.54 5.33
C ARG A 163 9.93 10.39 4.33
N GLU A 164 9.30 10.77 3.23
CA GLU A 164 9.89 11.64 2.21
C GLU A 164 10.35 12.99 2.81
N ARG A 165 9.52 13.61 3.66
CA ARG A 165 9.88 14.87 4.34
C ARG A 165 11.10 14.71 5.26
N VAL A 166 11.16 13.62 6.02
CA VAL A 166 12.30 13.32 6.90
C VAL A 166 13.57 13.09 6.08
N GLU A 167 13.50 12.27 5.03
CA GLU A 167 14.61 11.99 4.13
C GLU A 167 15.14 13.25 3.46
N ALA A 168 14.25 14.14 3.00
CA ALA A 168 14.63 15.43 2.44
C ALA A 168 15.35 16.34 3.47
N GLY A 169 14.86 16.38 4.72
CA GLY A 169 15.51 17.15 5.80
C GLY A 169 16.88 16.59 6.18
N LEU A 170 17.03 15.27 6.26
CA LEU A 170 18.32 14.62 6.53
C LEU A 170 19.32 14.86 5.39
N ALA A 171 18.87 14.80 4.14
CA ALA A 171 19.71 15.10 2.99
C ALA A 171 20.21 16.55 2.99
N GLU A 172 19.35 17.49 3.40
CA GLU A 172 19.73 18.89 3.52
C GLU A 172 20.76 19.13 4.63
N GLU A 173 20.54 18.57 5.82
CA GLU A 173 21.51 18.70 6.91
C GLU A 173 22.85 18.01 6.57
N ALA A 174 22.82 16.86 5.89
CA ALA A 174 24.03 16.18 5.43
C ALA A 174 24.83 17.04 4.44
N ARG A 175 24.15 17.74 3.50
CA ARG A 175 24.80 18.70 2.59
C ARG A 175 25.45 19.85 3.35
N ARG A 176 24.72 20.45 4.29
CA ARG A 176 25.21 21.54 5.12
C ARG A 176 26.43 21.16 5.96
N LEU A 177 26.46 19.95 6.52
CA LEU A 177 27.60 19.44 7.27
C LEU A 177 28.80 19.16 6.35
N ALA A 178 28.56 18.62 5.15
CA ALA A 178 29.62 18.36 4.17
C ALA A 178 30.32 19.64 3.71
N GLU A 179 29.58 20.75 3.56
CA GLU A 179 30.14 22.07 3.25
C GLU A 179 31.05 22.63 4.36
N GLN A 180 30.92 22.14 5.59
CA GLN A 180 31.75 22.55 6.73
C GLN A 180 33.02 21.72 6.88
N ILE A 181 33.19 20.64 6.10
CA ILE A 181 34.40 19.81 6.14
C ILE A 181 35.53 20.54 5.39
N PRO A 182 36.66 20.84 6.06
CA PRO A 182 37.82 21.44 5.40
C PRO A 182 38.30 20.61 4.20
N ALA A 183 38.56 21.27 3.07
CA ALA A 183 38.93 20.61 1.81
C ALA A 183 40.30 19.88 1.87
N ASP A 184 41.12 20.19 2.86
CA ASP A 184 42.43 19.58 3.10
C ASP A 184 42.37 18.27 3.91
N GLY A 185 41.20 17.89 4.42
CA GLY A 185 41.00 16.65 5.18
C GLY A 185 41.68 16.64 6.56
N VAL A 186 42.22 17.77 7.01
CA VAL A 186 42.84 17.91 8.33
C VAL A 186 41.82 18.53 9.27
N GLY A 187 40.88 17.71 9.74
CA GLY A 187 40.16 18.07 10.96
C GLY A 187 41.18 18.21 12.09
N GLU A 188 41.14 19.33 12.82
CA GLU A 188 41.93 19.51 14.03
C GLU A 188 41.73 18.28 14.91
N ALA A 189 42.79 17.50 15.13
CA ALA A 189 42.70 16.29 15.93
C ALA A 189 42.14 16.70 17.30
N PRO A 190 41.11 16.02 17.84
CA PRO A 190 40.66 16.32 19.18
C PRO A 190 41.88 16.27 20.09
N ASP A 191 42.05 17.29 20.91
CA ASP A 191 43.16 17.41 21.85
C ASP A 191 42.98 16.34 22.93
N ILE A 192 43.38 15.11 22.60
CA ILE A 192 43.31 13.94 23.47
C ILE A 192 44.46 14.09 24.46
N PRO A 193 44.17 14.34 25.75
CA PRO A 193 45.22 14.47 26.75
C PRO A 193 46.05 13.19 26.77
N ALA A 194 47.38 13.34 26.78
CA ALA A 194 48.33 12.23 26.67
C ALA A 194 48.16 11.15 27.77
N ASP A 195 47.46 11.45 28.87
CA ASP A 195 47.17 10.50 29.96
C ASP A 195 46.00 9.54 29.66
N THR A 196 45.24 9.78 28.58
CA THR A 196 44.05 8.97 28.23
C THR A 196 44.42 7.57 27.75
N CYS A 197 45.59 7.38 27.14
CA CYS A 197 46.05 6.07 26.66
C CYS A 197 46.48 5.13 27.80
N CYS A 198 46.96 5.67 28.93
CA CYS A 198 47.51 4.87 30.03
C CYS A 198 46.44 4.23 30.95
N ARG A 199 45.16 4.58 30.82
CA ARG A 199 44.09 3.97 31.64
C ARG A 199 43.48 2.70 31.04
N LEU A 200 43.80 2.38 29.78
CA LEU A 200 43.25 1.20 29.07
C LEU A 200 44.21 0.00 28.99
N THR A 201 45.48 0.17 29.37
CA THR A 201 46.42 -0.95 29.53
C THR A 201 46.90 -0.99 30.97
N GLY A 202 46.10 -1.59 31.86
CA GLY A 202 46.52 -1.88 33.23
C GLY A 202 47.60 -2.96 33.30
N ARG A 203 48.82 -2.65 32.82
CA ARG A 203 50.08 -3.37 33.06
C ARG A 203 51.24 -2.40 33.11
#